data_AF-A0AAW6U0B0-F1
#
_entry.id   AF-A0AAW6U0B0-F1
#
_cell.length_a   1.000
_cell.length_b   1.000
_cell.length_c   1.000
_cell.angle_alpha   90.00
_cell.angle_beta   90.00
_cell.angle_gamma   90.00
#
_symmetry.space_group_name_H-M   'P 1'
#
loop_
_entity.id
_entity.type
_entity.pdbx_description
1 polymer ?
#
loop_
_entity_poly.entity_id
_entity_poly.type
_entity_poly.pdbx_seq_one_letter_code
_entity_poly.pdbx_strand_id
1 'polypeptide(L)' 'MAKTSSRSKADVLREFETMKSFELSARDLYAKIAGDPNVGPQKIRTAFASLAADEQRHADLVEEIISIVTNAL' A
#
# COMPACT_ATOMS: atom_id res chain seq x y z
N MET A 1 32.68 12.85 -8.23
CA MET A 1 31.94 13.19 -7.00
C MET A 1 30.46 13.05 -7.30
N ALA A 2 29.79 12.01 -6.78
CA ALA A 2 28.35 11.90 -6.91
C ALA A 2 27.70 12.96 -6.02
N LYS A 3 27.02 13.95 -6.61
CA LYS A 3 26.15 14.85 -5.86
C LYS A 3 25.02 14.00 -5.29
N THR A 4 25.08 13.67 -4.01
CA THR A 4 23.92 13.24 -3.24
C THR A 4 22.96 14.42 -3.22
N SER A 5 22.00 14.48 -4.16
CA SER A 5 20.90 15.42 -4.02
C SER A 5 20.13 14.99 -2.77
N SER A 6 20.20 15.77 -1.70
CA SER A 6 19.32 15.58 -0.54
C SER A 6 17.88 15.64 -1.05
N ARG A 7 17.15 14.53 -1.01
CA ARG A 7 15.71 14.55 -1.31
C ARG A 7 15.03 15.49 -0.32
N SER A 8 14.14 16.34 -0.81
CA SER A 8 13.37 17.18 0.09
C SER A 8 12.36 16.32 0.86
N LYS A 9 11.95 16.77 2.06
CA LYS A 9 10.84 16.14 2.81
C LYS A 9 9.58 16.01 1.95
N ALA A 10 9.30 17.00 1.11
CA ALA A 10 8.15 17.00 0.22
C ALA A 10 8.24 15.89 -0.86
N ASP A 11 9.44 15.59 -1.35
CA ASP A 11 9.62 14.49 -2.31
C ASP A 11 9.40 13.13 -1.64
N VAL A 12 9.93 12.96 -0.42
CA VAL A 12 9.73 11.74 0.37
C VAL A 12 8.24 11.51 0.68
N LEU A 13 7.53 12.55 1.11
CA LEU A 13 6.09 12.45 1.39
C LEU A 13 5.30 12.06 0.14
N ARG A 14 5.59 12.69 -1.02
CA ARG A 14 4.93 12.39 -2.29
C ARG A 14 5.16 10.94 -2.74
N GLU A 15 6.38 10.42 -2.54
CA GLU A 15 6.70 9.02 -2.84
C GLU A 15 5.88 8.07 -1.95
N PHE A 16 5.79 8.33 -0.65
CA PHE A 16 4.99 7.50 0.26
C PHE A 16 3.48 7.60 0.00
N GLU A 17 2.95 8.77 -0.31
CA GLU A 17 1.56 8.93 -0.73
C GLU A 17 1.25 8.10 -1.98
N THR A 18 2.18 8.10 -2.94
CA THR A 18 2.07 7.28 -4.15
C THR A 18 2.09 5.79 -3.81
N MET A 19 3.01 5.35 -2.95
CA MET A 19 3.07 3.95 -2.50
C MET A 19 1.77 3.53 -1.82
N LYS A 20 1.26 4.32 -0.86
CA LYS A 20 -0.01 4.06 -0.20
C LYS A 20 -1.15 3.88 -1.20
N SER A 21 -1.19 4.70 -2.26
CA SER A 21 -2.22 4.60 -3.30
C SER A 21 -2.17 3.27 -4.07
N PHE A 22 -0.97 2.71 -4.27
CA PHE A 22 -0.79 1.41 -4.89
C PHE A 22 -1.26 0.28 -3.97
N GLU A 23 -0.93 0.33 -2.68
CA GLU A 23 -1.39 -0.68 -1.73
C GLU A 23 -2.91 -0.71 -1.61
N LEU A 24 -3.55 0.47 -1.53
CA LEU A 24 -5.01 0.58 -1.49
C LEU A 24 -5.66 0.06 -2.78
N SER A 25 -5.05 0.33 -3.94
CA SER A 25 -5.53 -0.17 -5.23
C SER A 25 -5.42 -1.69 -5.34
N ALA A 26 -4.30 -2.26 -4.87
CA ALA A 26 -4.07 -3.70 -4.82
C ALA A 26 -5.07 -4.39 -3.88
N ARG A 27 -5.27 -3.84 -2.67
CA ARG A 27 -6.30 -4.27 -1.73
C ARG A 27 -7.67 -4.34 -2.39
N ASP A 28 -8.12 -3.26 -3.06
CA ASP A 28 -9.44 -3.21 -3.67
C ASP A 28 -9.62 -4.25 -4.76
N LEU A 29 -8.60 -4.44 -5.58
CA LEU A 29 -8.60 -5.48 -6.61
C LEU A 29 -8.73 -6.87 -5.98
N TYR A 30 -7.91 -7.17 -4.97
CA TYR A 30 -7.91 -8.48 -4.32
C TYR A 30 -9.20 -8.75 -3.54
N ALA A 31 -9.74 -7.75 -2.85
CA ALA A 31 -11.02 -7.85 -2.16
C ALA A 31 -12.18 -8.14 -3.13
N LYS A 32 -12.19 -7.46 -4.29
CA LYS A 32 -13.19 -7.71 -5.34
C LYS A 32 -13.10 -9.14 -5.88
N ILE A 33 -11.90 -9.63 -6.15
CA ILE A 33 -11.68 -11.01 -6.63
C ILE A 33 -12.10 -12.04 -5.57
N ALA A 34 -11.79 -11.79 -4.29
CA ALA A 34 -12.17 -12.67 -3.19
C ALA A 34 -13.69 -12.76 -3.00
N GLY A 35 -14.43 -11.68 -3.29
CA GLY A 35 -15.88 -11.62 -3.19
C GLY A 35 -16.64 -12.16 -4.40
N ASP A 36 -15.96 -12.46 -5.52
CA ASP A 36 -16.62 -12.92 -6.75
C ASP A 36 -16.84 -14.45 -6.70
N PRO A 37 -18.09 -14.94 -6.67
CA PRO A 37 -18.39 -16.37 -6.62
C PRO A 37 -17.94 -17.13 -7.89
N ASN A 38 -17.71 -16.42 -9.00
CA ASN A 38 -17.25 -17.00 -10.26
C ASN A 38 -15.73 -17.21 -10.30
N VAL A 39 -14.99 -16.62 -9.36
CA VAL A 39 -13.54 -16.81 -9.25
C VAL A 39 -13.26 -18.14 -8.54
N GLY A 40 -13.16 -19.19 -9.35
CA GLY A 40 -12.52 -20.46 -9.01
C GLY A 40 -12.96 -21.14 -7.70
N PRO A 41 -12.15 -22.09 -7.21
CA PRO A 41 -12.39 -22.76 -5.95
C PRO A 41 -12.23 -21.83 -4.74
N GLN A 42 -12.89 -22.15 -3.62
CA GLN A 42 -12.84 -21.38 -2.37
C GLN A 42 -11.42 -21.04 -1.92
N LYS A 43 -10.45 -21.96 -2.09
CA LYS A 43 -9.05 -21.72 -1.73
C LYS A 43 -8.42 -20.53 -2.44
N ILE A 44 -8.83 -20.25 -3.69
CA ILE A 44 -8.32 -19.11 -4.46
C ILE A 44 -8.88 -17.82 -3.88
N ARG A 45 -10.19 -17.77 -3.61
CA ARG A 45 -10.84 -16.62 -2.99
C ARG A 45 -10.27 -16.31 -1.61
N THR A 46 -10.01 -17.35 -0.80
CA THR A 46 -9.35 -17.18 0.50
C THR A 46 -7.93 -16.59 0.36
N ALA A 47 -7.15 -17.03 -0.63
CA ALA A 47 -5.83 -16.45 -0.87
C ALA A 47 -5.89 -14.96 -1.24
N PHE A 48 -6.84 -14.57 -2.11
CA PHE A 48 -7.05 -13.16 -2.43
C PHE A 48 -7.56 -12.34 -1.23
N ALA A 49 -8.39 -12.92 -0.35
CA ALA A 49 -8.80 -12.26 0.88
C ALA A 49 -7.61 -11.99 1.81
N SER A 50 -6.69 -12.95 1.94
CA SER A 50 -5.45 -12.76 2.71
C SER A 50 -4.57 -11.67 2.10
N LEU A 51 -4.38 -11.66 0.79
CA LEU A 51 -3.62 -10.60 0.10
C LEU A 51 -4.24 -9.22 0.36
N ALA A 52 -5.57 -9.09 0.22
CA ALA A 52 -6.25 -7.83 0.51
C ALA A 52 -6.00 -7.34 1.95
N ALA A 53 -5.99 -8.25 2.93
CA ALA A 53 -5.70 -7.91 4.32
C ALA A 53 -4.24 -7.49 4.53
N ASP A 54 -3.30 -8.09 3.81
CA ASP A 54 -1.89 -7.71 3.87
C ASP A 54 -1.66 -6.33 3.23
N GLU A 55 -2.27 -6.03 2.09
CA GLU A 55 -2.14 -4.70 1.47
C GLU A 55 -2.80 -3.59 2.29
N GLN A 56 -3.90 -3.89 3.00
CA GLN A 56 -4.44 -2.94 3.97
C GLN A 56 -3.42 -2.65 5.08
N ARG A 57 -2.75 -3.69 5.61
CA ARG A 57 -1.70 -3.52 6.63
C ARG A 57 -0.51 -2.72 6.10
N HIS A 58 -0.11 -2.93 4.84
CA HIS A 58 0.93 -2.13 4.21
C HIS A 58 0.52 -0.65 4.09
N ALA A 59 -0.70 -0.37 3.64
CA ALA A 59 -1.22 0.99 3.55
C ALA A 59 -1.24 1.71 4.91
N ASP A 60 -1.58 0.99 5.99
CA ASP A 60 -1.59 1.52 7.36
C ASP A 60 -0.17 1.86 7.85
N LEU A 61 0.81 0.99 7.56
CA LEU A 61 2.22 1.24 7.88
C LEU A 61 2.78 2.44 7.10
N VAL A 62 2.42 2.57 5.82
CA VAL A 62 2.83 3.73 5.02
C VAL A 62 2.23 5.03 5.57
N GLU A 63 0.97 5.00 6.01
CA GLU A 63 0.35 6.15 6.69
C GLU A 63 1.08 6.52 7.98
N GLU A 64 1.49 5.54 8.78
CA GLU A 64 2.28 5.77 9.99
C GLU A 64 3.61 6.46 9.65
N ILE A 65 4.31 6.01 8.59
CA ILE A 65 5.54 6.64 8.12
C ILE A 65 5.29 8.08 7.65
N ILE A 66 4.23 8.32 6.86
CA ILE A 66 3.83 9.67 6.43
C ILE A 66 3.61 10.58 7.64
N SER A 67 2.90 10.09 8.66
CA SER A 67 2.66 10.82 9.90
C SER A 67 3.96 11.15 10.65
N ILE A 68 4.86 10.17 10.80
CA ILE A 68 6.17 10.38 11.43
C ILE A 68 6.98 11.43 10.65
N VAL A 69 7.10 11.30 9.32
CA VAL A 69 7.86 12.25 8.50
C VAL A 69 7.25 13.64 8.56
N THR A 70 5.92 13.74 8.53
CA THR A 70 5.18 15.01 8.63
C THR A 70 5.43 15.70 9.97
N ASN A 71 5.40 14.95 11.07
CA ASN A 71 5.57 15.48 12.43
C ASN A 71 7.03 15.57 12.89
N ALA A 72 7.99 15.01 12.15
CA ALA A 72 9.42 15.08 12.47
C ALA A 72 10.07 16.47 12.20
N LEU A 73 9.30 17.56 12.25
CA LEU A 73 9.78 18.94 12.20
C LEU A 73 9.10 19.80 13.27
#